data_AF-A0A9E0RXT6-F1
#
_entry.id   AF-A0A9E0RXT6-F1
#
_cell.length_a   1.000
_cell.length_b   1.000
_cell.length_c   1.000
_cell.angle_alpha   90.00
_cell.angle_beta   90.00
_cell.angle_gamma   90.00
#
_symmetry.space_group_name_H-M   'P 1'
#
loop_
_entity.id
_entity.type
_entity.pdbx_description
1 polymer ?
#
loop_
_entity_poly.entity_id
_entity_poly.type
_entity_poly.pdbx_seq_one_letter_code
_entity_poly.pdbx_strand_id
1 'polypeptide(L)' 'MSEQIDGTAAEDKEPTTLREKAIKEAREWGVTLSVFIPLFLIFSGLVYELRVIPSESMVPNLQVGDRVTVNKFAYGYSRN' A
#
# COMPACT_ATOMS: atom_id res chain seq x y z
N MET A 1 31.74 -9.44 -46.87
CA MET A 1 30.38 -8.94 -46.61
C MET A 1 30.24 -8.86 -45.11
N SER A 2 30.22 -7.65 -44.59
CA SER A 2 30.10 -7.26 -43.19
C SER A 2 28.73 -7.62 -42.64
N GLU A 3 28.69 -8.21 -41.44
CA GLU A 3 27.69 -7.88 -40.43
C GLU A 3 28.21 -8.36 -39.07
N GLN A 4 28.91 -7.44 -38.41
CA GLN A 4 29.01 -7.44 -36.96
C GLN A 4 27.78 -6.71 -36.40
N ILE A 5 27.41 -7.12 -35.18
CA ILE A 5 26.71 -6.40 -34.11
C ILE A 5 25.23 -6.00 -34.28
N ASP A 6 24.37 -6.68 -33.52
CA ASP A 6 23.51 -6.06 -32.49
C ASP A 6 22.97 -7.20 -31.60
N GLY A 7 23.35 -7.39 -30.35
CA GLY A 7 23.24 -6.41 -29.28
C GLY A 7 22.06 -6.73 -28.37
N THR A 8 21.96 -7.96 -27.82
CA THR A 8 21.15 -8.19 -26.61
C THR A 8 21.64 -9.40 -25.81
N ALA A 9 22.93 -9.43 -25.52
CA ALA A 9 23.37 -10.15 -24.34
C ALA A 9 22.85 -9.34 -23.14
N ALA A 10 21.69 -9.73 -22.60
CA ALA A 10 21.26 -9.33 -21.28
C ALA A 10 22.31 -9.86 -20.29
N GLU A 11 23.34 -9.05 -20.10
CA GLU A 11 24.44 -9.31 -19.21
C GLU A 11 23.93 -9.09 -17.80
N ASP A 12 23.48 -10.16 -17.15
CA ASP A 12 23.27 -10.23 -15.72
C ASP A 12 24.62 -10.05 -15.02
N LYS A 13 25.09 -8.80 -14.95
CA LYS A 13 26.27 -8.42 -14.19
C LYS A 13 25.98 -8.70 -12.72
N GLU A 14 26.62 -9.75 -12.18
CA GLU A 14 26.74 -10.00 -10.74
C GLU A 14 27.06 -8.67 -10.03
N PRO A 15 26.22 -8.19 -9.09
CA PRO A 15 26.50 -6.94 -8.39
C PRO A 15 27.74 -7.15 -7.54
N THR A 16 28.83 -6.55 -8.00
CA THR A 16 30.19 -6.71 -7.50
C THR A 16 30.39 -6.13 -6.09
N THR A 17 29.38 -5.49 -5.47
CA THR A 17 29.52 -4.87 -4.14
C THR A 17 28.21 -4.88 -3.31
N LEU A 18 28.33 -5.03 -1.98
CA LEU A 18 27.20 -5.05 -1.02
C LEU A 18 26.24 -3.85 -1.16
N ARG A 19 26.80 -2.67 -1.49
CA ARG A 19 26.03 -1.44 -1.75
C ARG A 19 25.15 -1.56 -2.98
N GLU A 20 25.60 -2.23 -4.03
CA GLU A 20 24.84 -2.41 -5.26
C GLU A 20 23.67 -3.38 -5.04
N LYS A 21 23.89 -4.45 -4.26
CA LYS A 21 22.82 -5.33 -3.80
C LYS A 21 21.78 -4.57 -2.97
N ALA A 22 22.22 -3.76 -2.00
CA ALA A 22 21.32 -2.95 -1.18
C ALA A 22 20.51 -1.93 -2.01
N ILE A 23 21.11 -1.29 -3.02
CA ILE A 23 20.40 -0.36 -3.91
C ILE A 23 19.40 -1.11 -4.80
N LYS A 24 19.77 -2.28 -5.31
CA LYS A 24 18.88 -3.14 -6.10
C LYS A 24 17.68 -3.58 -5.26
N GLU A 25 17.91 -4.11 -4.07
CA GLU A 25 16.86 -4.51 -3.14
C GLU A 25 15.99 -3.32 -2.73
N ALA A 26 16.59 -2.17 -2.38
CA ALA A 26 15.82 -0.96 -2.05
C ALA A 26 14.94 -0.49 -3.21
N ARG A 27 15.38 -0.67 -4.46
CA ARG A 27 14.58 -0.36 -5.65
C ARG A 27 13.42 -1.34 -5.81
N GLU A 28 13.64 -2.64 -5.62
CA GLU A 28 12.59 -3.67 -5.67
C GLU A 28 11.54 -3.46 -4.57
N TRP A 29 11.99 -3.19 -3.34
CA TRP A 29 11.12 -2.79 -2.23
C TRP A 29 10.40 -1.48 -2.51
N GLY A 30 11.08 -0.49 -3.08
CA GLY A 30 10.51 0.79 -3.45
C GLY A 30 9.37 0.66 -4.47
N VAL A 31 9.53 -0.19 -5.49
CA VAL A 31 8.47 -0.48 -6.46
C VAL A 31 7.28 -1.16 -5.78
N THR A 32 7.53 -2.15 -4.93
CA THR A 32 6.46 -2.85 -4.20
C THR A 32 5.67 -1.90 -3.29
N LEU A 33 6.37 -1.10 -2.51
CA LEU A 33 5.76 -0.10 -1.62
C LEU A 33 5.05 0.99 -2.40
N SER A 34 5.54 1.38 -3.57
CA SER A 34 4.91 2.41 -4.40
C SER A 34 3.49 2.03 -4.86
N VAL A 35 3.19 0.73 -4.96
CA VAL A 35 1.84 0.23 -5.28
C VAL A 35 1.04 -0.01 -4.00
N PHE A 36 1.65 -0.61 -2.98
CA PHE A 36 0.96 -0.97 -1.75
C PHE A 36 0.54 0.24 -0.91
N ILE A 37 1.38 1.26 -0.81
CA ILE A 37 1.09 2.47 -0.02
C ILE A 37 -0.17 3.19 -0.53
N PRO A 38 -0.29 3.59 -1.81
CA PRO A 38 -1.50 4.26 -2.27
C PRO A 38 -2.73 3.37 -2.18
N LEU A 39 -2.59 2.07 -2.46
CA LEU A 39 -3.69 1.12 -2.30
C LEU A 39 -4.18 1.05 -0.85
N PHE A 40 -3.25 0.96 0.11
CA PHE A 40 -3.55 0.97 1.53
C PHE A 40 -4.21 2.27 1.97
N LEU A 41 -3.68 3.43 1.54
CA LEU A 41 -4.25 4.74 1.88
C LEU A 41 -5.66 4.93 1.32
N ILE A 42 -5.92 4.49 0.09
CA ILE A 42 -7.27 4.49 -0.50
C ILE A 42 -8.19 3.58 0.33
N PHE A 43 -7.73 2.38 0.68
CA PHE A 43 -8.50 1.43 1.48
C PHE A 43 -8.84 1.97 2.88
N SER A 44 -7.85 2.47 3.62
CA SER A 44 -8.02 2.97 4.99
C SER A 44 -8.63 4.38 5.04
N GLY A 45 -8.53 5.17 3.98
CA GLY A 45 -9.04 6.53 3.95
C GLY A 45 -10.49 6.59 3.45
N LEU A 46 -10.78 5.85 2.38
CA LEU A 46 -12.03 5.95 1.63
C LEU A 46 -12.99 4.78 1.90
N VAL A 47 -12.48 3.58 2.19
CA VAL A 47 -13.33 2.39 2.38
C VAL A 47 -13.73 2.23 3.85
N TYR A 48 -12.74 2.22 4.74
CA TYR A 48 -12.94 1.89 6.16
C TYR A 48 -12.38 2.93 7.10
N GLU A 49 -13.14 3.33 8.13
CA GLU A 49 -12.66 4.21 9.20
C GLU A 49 -12.73 3.50 10.55
N LEU A 50 -11.64 3.52 11.30
CA LEU A 50 -11.61 3.06 12.69
C LEU A 50 -12.03 4.20 13.61
N ARG A 51 -13.13 4.02 14.34
CA ARG A 51 -13.60 4.97 15.35
C ARG A 51 -13.70 4.32 16.72
N VAL A 52 -13.54 5.15 17.74
CA VAL A 52 -13.81 4.81 19.13
C VAL A 52 -15.14 5.45 19.50
N ILE A 53 -16.04 4.68 20.12
CA ILE A 53 -17.34 5.20 20.56
C ILE A 53 -17.17 6.04 21.84
N PRO A 54 -17.50 7.35 21.82
CA PRO A 54 -17.23 8.24 22.95
C PRO A 54 -18.38 8.32 23.96
N SER A 55 -19.59 7.85 23.62
CA SER A 55 -20.81 8.08 24.42
C SER A 55 -21.69 6.84 24.57
N GLU A 56 -22.41 6.76 25.70
CA GLU A 56 -23.31 5.65 26.05
C GLU A 56 -24.64 5.62 25.27
N SER A 57 -24.84 6.54 24.33
CA SER A 57 -26.09 6.65 23.55
C SER A 57 -26.40 5.43 22.68
N MET A 58 -25.44 4.53 22.49
CA MET A 58 -25.58 3.29 21.71
C MET A 58 -25.68 2.02 22.57
N VAL A 59 -25.71 2.17 23.90
CA VAL A 59 -25.94 1.05 24.84
C VAL A 59 -27.38 0.54 24.66
N PRO A 60 -27.62 -0.79 24.61
CA PRO A 60 -26.69 -1.87 24.94
C PRO A 60 -25.88 -2.46 23.76
N ASN A 61 -26.07 -1.97 22.53
CA ASN A 61 -25.47 -2.58 21.34
C ASN A 61 -23.96 -2.31 21.21
N LEU A 62 -23.50 -1.12 21.63
CA LEU A 62 -22.09 -0.72 21.63
C LEU A 62 -21.76 -0.03 22.96
N GLN A 63 -20.64 -0.41 23.57
CA GLN A 63 -20.16 0.16 24.81
C GLN A 63 -19.15 1.29 24.56
N VAL A 64 -18.98 2.17 25.55
CA VAL A 64 -17.99 3.25 25.47
C VAL A 64 -16.59 2.64 25.46
N GLY A 65 -15.77 3.09 24.52
CA GLY A 65 -14.42 2.57 24.31
C GLY A 65 -14.32 1.42 23.31
N ASP A 66 -15.44 0.90 22.79
CA ASP A 66 -15.41 -0.08 21.71
C ASP A 66 -14.78 0.52 20.44
N ARG A 67 -13.95 -0.29 19.77
CA ARG A 67 -13.31 0.05 18.50
C ARG A 67 -14.10 -0.58 17.37
N VAL A 68 -14.69 0.26 16.52
CA VAL A 68 -15.51 -0.19 15.40
C VAL A 68 -14.88 0.23 14.08
N THR A 69 -14.98 -0.67 13.10
CA THR A 69 -14.61 -0.40 11.71
C THR A 69 -15.87 -0.02 10.94
N VAL A 70 -15.96 1.22 10.48
CA VAL A 70 -17.13 1.73 9.75
C VAL A 70 -16.83 1.73 8.26
N ASN A 71 -17.68 1.07 7.47
CA ASN A 71 -17.62 1.13 6.01
C ASN A 71 -18.27 2.45 5.54
N LYS A 72 -17.47 3.34 4.93
CA LYS A 72 -17.94 4.64 4.45
C LYS A 72 -18.92 4.54 3.27
N PHE A 73 -18.85 3.49 2.46
CA PHE A 73 -19.79 3.29 1.35
C PHE A 73 -21.20 2.94 1.83
N ALA A 74 -21.31 2.18 2.91
CA ALA A 74 -22.60 1.77 3.46
C ALA A 74 -23.36 2.92 4.16
N TYR A 75 -22.62 3.87 4.75
CA TYR A 75 -23.20 5.03 5.43
C TYR A 75 -23.38 6.26 4.51
N GLY A 76 -22.75 6.24 3.33
CA GLY A 76 -23.08 7.10 2.21
C GLY A 76 -22.22 8.36 2.09
N TYR A 77 -21.52 8.43 0.95
CA TYR A 77 -21.20 9.68 0.25
C TYR A 77 -22.47 10.44 -0.23
N SER A 78 -23.67 9.89 0.02
CA SER A 78 -24.96 10.31 -0.53
C SER A 78 -25.75 11.27 0.38
N ARG A 79 -25.11 11.90 1.37
CA ARG A 79 -25.71 12.99 2.16
C ARG A 79 -24.90 14.27 1.91
N ASN A 80 -25.01 14.81 0.70
CA ASN A 80 -24.79 16.21 0.39
C ASN A 80 -26.06 16.76 -0.25
#